data_AF-A0A5C3KXL6-F1
#
_entry.id   AF-A0A5C3KXL6-F1
#
_cell.length_a   1.000
_cell.length_b   1.000
_cell.length_c   1.000
_cell.angle_alpha   90.00
_cell.angle_beta   90.00
_cell.angle_gamma   90.00
#
_symmetry.space_group_name_H-M   'P 1'
#
loop_
_entity.id
_entity.type
_entity.pdbx_description
1 polymer ?
#
loop_
_entity_poly.entity_id
_entity_poly.type
_entity_poly.pdbx_seq_one_letter_code
_entity_poly.pdbx_strand_id
1 'polypeptide(L)'
;MGPKGSGKSSFICNLLANDTQRKPTISHQLEPCTQNIEHFCMTVSDELLREHVILQGLVGRRIVLLDTPGFDDGSVGDFEILRRVAHWVAASYSQDVQVAAFLYIYPIYPGRFTRSEGKNLQMFSKLCGPSLMPRVMLATSNWHRQSRLEPGQDLPARENELKTKFWEKILKAGASIDRLDNCRAGELSAHALLVKMLERMADTERDCDGSILSLQFQLLEKRRKSFGRLGNRRLKERIDALLKERNYMGDTDSLKTKALNLIREELHGDGRPSWTERLKPIFQ
;
A
#
# COMPACT_ATOMS: atom_id res chain seq x y z
N MET A 1 4.76 0.59 0.55
CA MET A 1 5.17 -0.83 0.68
C MET A 1 6.49 -1.09 -0.06
N GLY A 2 7.18 -2.20 0.21
CA GLY A 2 8.49 -2.52 -0.40
C GLY A 2 9.47 -3.15 0.60
N PRO A 3 10.63 -3.66 0.14
CA PRO A 3 11.62 -4.29 1.01
C PRO A 3 12.17 -3.31 2.06
N LYS A 4 12.85 -3.83 3.07
CA LYS A 4 13.57 -3.01 4.04
C LYS A 4 14.63 -2.13 3.34
N GLY A 5 14.82 -0.91 3.83
CA GLY A 5 15.81 0.02 3.28
C GLY A 5 15.45 0.62 1.91
N SER A 6 14.24 0.38 1.40
CA SER A 6 13.81 0.94 0.11
C SER A 6 13.46 2.42 0.13
N GLY A 7 13.38 3.06 1.29
CA GLY A 7 13.06 4.49 1.42
C GLY A 7 11.58 4.83 1.63
N LYS A 8 10.75 3.89 2.12
CA LYS A 8 9.33 4.11 2.46
C LYS A 8 9.12 5.24 3.47
N SER A 9 9.77 5.14 4.63
CA SER A 9 9.68 6.14 5.69
C SER A 9 10.28 7.47 5.25
N SER A 10 11.37 7.44 4.46
CA SER A 10 11.98 8.64 3.88
C SER A 10 11.04 9.35 2.90
N PHE A 11 10.33 8.61 2.05
CA PHE A 11 9.31 9.16 1.16
C PHE A 11 8.22 9.90 1.94
N ILE A 12 7.69 9.29 3.01
CA ILE A 12 6.68 9.93 3.85
C ILE A 12 7.25 11.16 4.55
N CYS A 13 8.45 11.07 5.13
CA CYS A 13 9.08 12.21 5.79
C CYS A 13 9.25 13.42 4.86
N ASN A 14 9.62 13.18 3.60
CA ASN A 14 9.80 14.21 2.59
C ASN A 14 8.48 14.85 2.11
N LEU A 15 7.33 14.26 2.44
CA LEU A 15 6.00 14.85 2.18
C LEU A 15 5.47 15.65 3.37
N LEU A 16 6.00 15.42 4.58
CA LEU A 16 5.51 16.07 5.79
C LEU A 16 6.27 17.38 6.03
N ALA A 17 5.52 18.44 6.33
CA ALA A 17 6.09 19.74 6.67
C ALA A 17 7.05 19.63 7.88
N ASN A 18 8.05 20.51 7.93
CA ASN A 18 9.12 20.45 8.93
C ASN A 18 8.65 20.66 10.38
N ASP A 19 7.50 21.31 10.56
CA ASP A 19 6.86 21.61 11.83
C ASP A 19 5.82 20.56 12.28
N THR A 20 5.65 19.48 11.52
CA THR A 20 4.72 18.41 11.91
C THR A 20 5.13 17.77 13.22
N GLN A 21 4.19 17.70 14.18
CA GLN A 21 4.43 17.13 15.52
C GLN A 21 4.83 15.65 15.50
N ARG A 22 4.56 14.94 14.40
CA ARG A 22 4.87 13.52 14.23
C ARG A 22 5.43 13.25 12.83
N LYS A 23 6.70 12.85 12.77
CA LYS A 23 7.38 12.34 11.57
C LYS A 23 7.75 10.87 11.73
N PRO A 24 7.86 10.09 10.64
CA PRO A 24 8.31 8.72 10.73
C PRO A 24 9.76 8.65 11.21
N THR A 25 10.06 7.68 12.08
CA THR A 25 11.43 7.41 12.51
C THR A 25 12.22 6.81 11.35
N ILE A 26 13.12 7.59 10.76
CA ILE A 26 14.08 7.11 9.77
C ILE A 26 15.33 6.65 10.51
N SER A 27 15.68 5.37 10.43
CA SER A 27 17.00 4.91 10.85
C SER A 27 17.71 4.16 9.74
N HIS A 28 19.03 4.37 9.69
CA HIS A 28 19.95 3.74 8.76
C HIS A 28 20.63 2.50 9.38
N GLN A 29 20.18 2.08 10.58
CA GLN A 29 20.73 0.95 11.31
C GLN A 29 20.23 -0.39 10.77
N LEU A 30 20.92 -1.48 11.14
CA LEU A 30 20.63 -2.83 10.66
C LEU A 30 19.35 -3.42 11.23
N GLU A 31 18.77 -2.86 12.29
CA GLU A 31 17.50 -3.31 12.88
C GLU A 31 16.28 -2.66 12.21
N PRO A 32 15.15 -3.38 12.02
CA PRO A 32 13.94 -2.78 11.45
C PRO A 32 13.36 -1.73 12.41
N CYS A 33 13.19 -0.50 11.94
CA CYS A 33 12.68 0.60 12.75
C CYS A 33 11.14 0.59 12.85
N THR A 34 10.47 0.15 11.78
CA THR A 34 9.01 0.13 11.68
C THR A 34 8.51 -1.30 11.89
N GLN A 35 8.02 -1.63 13.09
CA GLN A 35 7.48 -2.96 13.43
C GLN A 35 5.94 -3.04 13.33
N ASN A 36 5.28 -1.89 13.30
CA ASN A 36 3.82 -1.75 13.18
C ASN A 36 3.48 -0.86 12.00
N ILE A 37 2.25 -0.98 11.47
CA ILE A 37 1.75 0.00 10.50
C ILE A 37 1.56 1.32 11.24
N GLU A 38 2.18 2.36 10.73
CA GLU A 38 2.01 3.72 11.20
C GLU A 38 1.33 4.56 10.13
N HIS A 39 0.61 5.58 10.57
CA HIS A 39 -0.05 6.53 9.68
C HIS A 39 0.44 7.93 10.00
N PHE A 40 0.50 8.74 8.95
CA PHE A 40 0.86 10.15 9.02
C PHE A 40 -0.15 10.92 8.19
N CYS A 41 -0.48 12.13 8.63
CA CYS A 41 -1.45 12.96 7.95
C CYS A 41 -0.76 14.20 7.39
N MET A 42 -1.13 14.57 6.17
CA MET A 42 -0.83 15.88 5.61
C MET A 42 -2.09 16.50 5.04
N THR A 43 -2.16 17.83 5.06
CA THR A 43 -3.21 18.57 4.38
C THR A 43 -2.68 18.99 3.02
N VAL A 44 -3.48 18.79 1.98
CA VAL A 44 -3.15 19.21 0.62
C VAL A 44 -3.18 20.73 0.55
N SER A 45 -2.03 21.36 0.30
CA SER A 45 -1.92 22.80 0.12
C SER A 45 -2.26 23.21 -1.31
N ASP A 46 -2.66 24.48 -1.47
CA ASP A 46 -2.83 25.09 -2.79
C ASP A 46 -1.51 25.08 -3.59
N GLU A 47 -0.39 25.37 -2.92
CA GLU A 47 0.94 25.36 -3.52
C GLU A 47 1.31 24.01 -4.16
N LEU A 48 0.98 22.89 -3.50
CA LEU A 48 1.27 21.55 -4.00
C LEU A 48 0.55 21.26 -5.33
N LEU A 49 -0.66 21.81 -5.51
CA LEU A 49 -1.53 21.50 -6.65
C LEU A 49 -1.71 22.67 -7.61
N ARG A 50 -0.95 23.76 -7.44
CA ARG A 50 -1.11 25.02 -8.17
C ARG A 50 -1.16 24.84 -9.70
N GLU A 51 -0.34 23.93 -10.23
CA GLU A 51 -0.26 23.64 -11.67
C GLU A 51 -1.18 22.49 -12.12
N HIS A 52 -1.91 21.85 -11.19
CA HIS A 52 -2.69 20.64 -11.41
C HIS A 52 -4.19 20.91 -11.27
N VAL A 53 -4.79 21.57 -12.28
CA VAL A 53 -6.20 22.02 -12.29
C VAL A 53 -7.19 20.90 -11.95
N ILE A 54 -6.98 19.70 -12.47
CA ILE A 54 -7.86 18.54 -12.23
C ILE A 54 -7.88 18.09 -10.76
N LEU A 55 -6.86 18.45 -9.99
CA LEU A 55 -6.71 18.08 -8.58
C LEU A 55 -7.15 19.19 -7.62
N GLN A 56 -7.56 20.37 -8.10
CA GLN A 56 -7.90 21.52 -7.26
C GLN A 56 -9.02 21.22 -6.24
N GLY A 57 -9.94 20.31 -6.56
CA GLY A 57 -10.96 19.83 -5.61
C GLY A 57 -10.42 19.03 -4.40
N LEU A 58 -9.12 18.72 -4.38
CA LEU A 58 -8.42 18.07 -3.26
C LEU A 58 -7.75 19.07 -2.32
N VAL A 59 -7.65 20.36 -2.68
CA VAL A 59 -7.06 21.39 -1.80
C VAL A 59 -7.83 21.44 -0.48
N GLY A 60 -7.10 21.48 0.64
CA GLY A 60 -7.65 21.44 1.99
C GLY A 60 -8.08 20.04 2.46
N ARG A 61 -8.07 19.02 1.60
CA ARG A 61 -8.33 17.64 2.02
C ARG A 61 -7.12 17.06 2.76
N ARG A 62 -7.42 16.10 3.64
CA ARG A 62 -6.43 15.33 4.38
C ARG A 62 -6.01 14.09 3.59
N ILE A 63 -4.72 13.91 3.39
CA ILE A 63 -4.13 12.67 2.89
C ILE A 63 -3.56 11.90 4.06
N VAL A 64 -3.92 10.62 4.16
CA VAL A 64 -3.37 9.69 5.14
C VAL A 64 -2.32 8.81 4.45
N LEU A 65 -1.07 8.96 4.88
CA LEU A 65 0.09 8.22 4.41
C LEU A 65 0.36 7.05 5.34
N LEU A 66 0.42 5.83 4.80
CA LEU A 66 0.73 4.64 5.58
C LEU A 66 2.18 4.21 5.42
N ASP A 67 2.91 4.23 6.53
CA ASP A 67 4.18 3.54 6.60
C ASP A 67 3.98 2.09 7.01
N THR A 68 4.65 1.20 6.30
CA THR A 68 4.52 -0.24 6.48
C THR A 68 5.90 -0.81 6.81
N PRO A 69 5.99 -1.80 7.72
CA PRO A 69 7.20 -2.60 7.88
C PRO A 69 7.74 -3.08 6.53
N GLY A 70 9.06 -3.26 6.45
CA GLY A 70 9.68 -3.78 5.23
C GLY A 70 9.34 -5.25 5.05
N PHE A 71 9.08 -5.67 3.81
CA PHE A 71 9.10 -7.11 3.51
C PHE A 71 10.50 -7.69 3.76
N ASP A 72 10.57 -8.97 4.10
CA ASP A 72 11.79 -9.70 4.47
C ASP A 72 12.57 -9.12 5.67
N ASP A 73 11.93 -8.39 6.59
CA ASP A 73 12.63 -7.79 7.74
C ASP A 73 12.96 -8.76 8.90
N GLY A 74 12.51 -10.02 8.80
CA GLY A 74 12.74 -11.08 9.77
C GLY A 74 11.96 -10.95 11.08
N SER A 75 11.34 -9.80 11.33
CA SER A 75 10.61 -9.51 12.57
C SER A 75 9.13 -9.87 12.48
N VAL A 76 8.54 -9.75 11.29
CA VAL A 76 7.14 -10.07 11.00
C VAL A 76 7.05 -10.81 9.65
N GLY A 77 6.25 -11.87 9.56
CA GLY A 77 6.04 -12.57 8.29
C GLY A 77 5.33 -11.69 7.25
N ASP A 78 5.75 -11.74 5.99
CA ASP A 78 5.22 -10.87 4.92
C ASP A 78 3.69 -10.99 4.75
N PHE A 79 3.14 -12.17 4.98
CA PHE A 79 1.69 -12.40 4.98
C PHE A 79 0.98 -11.59 6.07
N GLU A 80 1.58 -11.49 7.25
CA GLU A 80 1.05 -10.72 8.37
C GLU A 80 1.13 -9.22 8.08
N ILE A 81 2.20 -8.73 7.44
CA ILE A 81 2.28 -7.34 6.96
C ILE A 81 1.13 -7.05 5.99
N LEU A 82 0.90 -7.91 5.00
CA LEU A 82 -0.20 -7.76 4.04
C LEU A 82 -1.57 -7.80 4.71
N ARG A 83 -1.77 -8.71 5.66
CA ARG A 83 -3.01 -8.81 6.44
C ARG A 83 -3.28 -7.51 7.19
N ARG A 84 -2.26 -6.93 7.83
CA ARG A 84 -2.38 -5.65 8.54
C ARG A 84 -2.72 -4.50 7.60
N VAL A 85 -2.08 -4.42 6.42
CA VAL A 85 -2.37 -3.36 5.42
C VAL A 85 -3.79 -3.50 4.89
N ALA A 86 -4.16 -4.70 4.47
CA ALA A 86 -5.48 -5.00 3.96
C ALA A 86 -6.58 -4.71 5.00
N HIS A 87 -6.30 -5.01 6.27
CA HIS A 87 -7.17 -4.67 7.37
C HIS A 87 -7.30 -3.16 7.58
N TRP A 88 -6.18 -2.43 7.56
CA TRP A 88 -6.20 -0.96 7.67
C TRP A 88 -7.03 -0.34 6.55
N VAL A 89 -6.82 -0.79 5.32
CA VAL A 89 -7.60 -0.35 4.15
C VAL A 89 -9.08 -0.62 4.37
N ALA A 90 -9.45 -1.85 4.73
CA ALA A 90 -10.85 -2.21 4.98
C ALA A 90 -11.49 -1.35 6.08
N ALA A 91 -10.82 -1.17 7.22
CA ALA A 91 -11.32 -0.34 8.32
C ALA A 91 -11.51 1.13 7.91
N SER A 92 -10.64 1.66 7.04
CA SER A 92 -10.72 3.06 6.60
C SER A 92 -11.95 3.31 5.71
N TYR A 93 -12.34 2.35 4.88
CA TYR A 93 -13.55 2.48 4.05
C TYR A 93 -14.84 2.59 4.84
N SER A 94 -14.90 1.99 6.02
CA SER A 94 -16.06 2.17 6.91
C SER A 94 -16.19 3.57 7.50
N GLN A 95 -15.27 4.48 7.18
CA GLN A 95 -15.23 5.88 7.57
C GLN A 95 -15.16 6.80 6.32
N ASP A 96 -15.64 6.33 5.16
CA ASP A 96 -15.63 7.03 3.87
C ASP A 96 -14.23 7.46 3.35
N VAL A 97 -13.18 6.80 3.84
CA VAL A 97 -11.81 7.05 3.39
C VAL A 97 -11.52 6.25 2.13
N GLN A 98 -11.23 6.95 1.05
CA GLN A 98 -10.87 6.35 -0.23
C GLN A 98 -9.36 6.08 -0.32
N VAL A 99 -8.98 4.89 -0.79
CA VAL A 99 -7.58 4.60 -1.11
C VAL A 99 -7.22 5.24 -2.44
N ALA A 100 -6.41 6.29 -2.37
CA ALA A 100 -5.92 7.01 -3.53
C ALA A 100 -4.96 6.17 -4.39
N ALA A 101 -3.93 5.61 -3.75
CA ALA A 101 -2.88 4.86 -4.45
C ALA A 101 -2.19 3.83 -3.57
N PHE A 102 -1.58 2.84 -4.21
CA PHE A 102 -0.64 1.91 -3.61
C PHE A 102 0.75 2.17 -4.17
N LEU A 103 1.69 2.50 -3.28
CA LEU A 103 3.09 2.74 -3.64
C LEU A 103 3.97 1.55 -3.25
N TYR A 104 4.66 0.96 -4.23
CA TYR A 104 5.71 -0.03 -4.00
C TYR A 104 7.08 0.57 -4.32
N ILE A 105 7.89 0.83 -3.30
CA ILE A 105 9.23 1.41 -3.47
C ILE A 105 10.28 0.30 -3.45
N TYR A 106 11.11 0.25 -4.49
CA TYR A 106 12.17 -0.74 -4.66
C TYR A 106 13.54 -0.05 -4.83
N PRO A 107 14.57 -0.43 -4.05
CA PRO A 107 15.90 0.15 -4.20
C PRO A 107 16.55 -0.40 -5.47
N ILE A 108 16.93 0.47 -6.41
CA ILE A 108 17.57 0.04 -7.66
C ILE A 108 18.98 -0.54 -7.44
N TYR A 109 19.54 -0.33 -6.24
CA TYR A 109 20.94 -0.55 -5.88
C TYR A 109 21.15 -0.99 -4.40
N PRO A 110 22.15 -1.87 -4.08
CA PRO A 110 22.72 -2.95 -4.89
C PRO A 110 22.06 -4.30 -4.58
N GLY A 111 22.23 -5.24 -5.50
CA GLY A 111 21.87 -6.64 -5.29
C GLY A 111 21.36 -7.29 -6.57
N ARG A 112 21.25 -8.61 -6.57
CA ARG A 112 20.43 -9.30 -7.59
C ARG A 112 18.99 -9.26 -7.12
N PHE A 113 18.05 -9.14 -8.06
CA PHE A 113 16.65 -9.36 -7.75
C PHE A 113 16.49 -10.82 -7.28
N THR A 114 16.24 -10.99 -5.99
CA THR A 114 16.19 -12.27 -5.30
C THR A 114 14.83 -12.94 -5.49
N ARG A 115 14.80 -14.25 -5.19
CA ARG A 115 13.55 -15.02 -5.21
C ARG A 115 12.54 -14.53 -4.17
N SER A 116 13.01 -14.03 -3.01
CA SER A 116 12.13 -13.50 -1.97
C SER A 116 11.51 -12.17 -2.41
N GLU A 117 12.28 -11.26 -3.00
CA GLU A 117 11.77 -10.01 -3.58
C GLU A 117 10.71 -10.29 -4.66
N GLY A 118 10.92 -11.30 -5.52
CA GLY A 118 9.93 -11.73 -6.49
C GLY A 118 8.62 -12.24 -5.86
N LYS A 119 8.72 -13.02 -4.78
CA LYS A 119 7.54 -13.45 -4.01
C LYS A 119 6.82 -12.27 -3.37
N ASN A 120 7.56 -11.32 -2.81
CA ASN A 120 7.01 -10.14 -2.14
C ASN A 120 6.26 -9.24 -3.12
N LEU A 121 6.84 -8.99 -4.29
CA LEU A 121 6.16 -8.29 -5.36
C LEU A 121 4.91 -9.03 -5.85
N GLN A 122 4.98 -10.35 -6.01
CA GLN A 122 3.82 -11.16 -6.39
C GLN A 122 2.70 -11.08 -5.34
N MET A 123 3.04 -11.11 -4.05
CA MET A 123 2.05 -11.00 -2.98
C MET A 123 1.42 -9.61 -2.92
N PHE A 124 2.21 -8.54 -3.11
CA PHE A 124 1.72 -7.17 -3.24
C PHE A 124 0.76 -7.03 -4.44
N SER A 125 1.14 -7.56 -5.61
CA SER A 125 0.29 -7.55 -6.80
C SER A 125 -1.03 -8.30 -6.57
N LYS A 126 -0.98 -9.45 -5.90
CA LYS A 126 -2.19 -10.20 -5.52
C LYS A 126 -3.10 -9.39 -4.59
N LEU A 127 -2.52 -8.72 -3.58
CA LEU A 127 -3.27 -7.88 -2.64
C LEU A 127 -4.06 -6.78 -3.36
N CYS A 128 -3.41 -6.07 -4.27
CA CYS A 128 -4.07 -5.02 -5.02
C CYS A 128 -5.11 -5.61 -6.00
N GLY A 129 -4.81 -6.76 -6.60
CA GLY A 129 -5.70 -7.37 -7.60
C GLY A 129 -5.83 -6.52 -8.87
N PRO A 130 -6.48 -7.02 -9.93
CA PRO A 130 -6.52 -6.34 -11.23
C PRO A 130 -7.17 -4.95 -11.18
N SER A 131 -8.21 -4.78 -10.37
CA SER A 131 -9.01 -3.56 -10.34
C SER A 131 -8.30 -2.38 -9.65
N LEU A 132 -7.35 -2.63 -8.74
CA LEU A 132 -6.53 -1.58 -8.13
C LEU A 132 -5.22 -1.32 -8.89
N MET A 133 -4.87 -2.12 -9.90
CA MET A 133 -3.63 -1.93 -10.66
C MET A 133 -3.48 -0.52 -11.25
N PRO A 134 -4.52 0.14 -11.78
CA PRO A 134 -4.40 1.54 -12.24
C PRO A 134 -3.91 2.51 -11.16
N ARG A 135 -4.18 2.18 -9.88
CA ARG A 135 -3.77 2.96 -8.70
C ARG A 135 -2.46 2.48 -8.07
N VAL A 136 -1.81 1.47 -8.66
CA VAL A 136 -0.51 1.00 -8.22
C VAL A 136 0.57 1.81 -8.92
N MET A 137 1.48 2.38 -8.13
CA MET A 137 2.72 2.98 -8.62
C MET A 137 3.91 2.21 -8.07
N LEU A 138 4.79 1.79 -8.97
CA LEU A 138 6.09 1.23 -8.65
C LEU A 138 7.12 2.37 -8.68
N ALA A 139 7.83 2.61 -7.59
CA ALA A 139 8.88 3.63 -7.54
C ALA A 139 10.24 2.97 -7.35
N THR A 140 11.22 3.40 -8.13
CA THR A 140 12.63 3.01 -7.94
C THR A 140 13.35 4.06 -7.09
N SER A 141 14.09 3.66 -6.07
CA SER A 141 14.84 4.55 -5.17
C SER A 141 16.34 4.25 -5.18
N ASN A 142 17.14 5.01 -4.42
CA ASN A 142 18.60 4.85 -4.29
C ASN A 142 19.40 5.13 -5.58
N TRP A 143 18.88 6.01 -6.44
CA TRP A 143 19.55 6.43 -7.68
C TRP A 143 20.91 7.13 -7.48
N HIS A 144 21.16 7.70 -6.29
CA HIS A 144 22.42 8.36 -5.95
C HIS A 144 23.59 7.40 -5.69
N ARG A 145 23.37 6.08 -5.66
CA ARG A 145 24.39 5.09 -5.28
C ARG A 145 25.16 4.48 -6.46
N GLN A 146 25.21 5.20 -7.58
CA GLN A 146 25.85 4.75 -8.83
C GLN A 146 27.33 4.37 -8.65
N SER A 147 28.07 5.05 -7.76
CA SER A 147 29.50 4.85 -7.50
C SER A 147 29.90 3.47 -6.98
N ARG A 148 28.92 2.63 -6.64
CA ARG A 148 29.15 1.30 -6.08
C ARG A 148 28.68 0.18 -7.03
N LEU A 149 28.32 0.50 -8.27
CA LEU A 149 28.02 -0.50 -9.29
C LEU A 149 29.30 -1.19 -9.77
N GLU A 150 29.18 -2.47 -10.14
CA GLU A 150 30.26 -3.18 -10.82
C GLU A 150 30.53 -2.55 -12.19
N PRO A 151 31.79 -2.58 -12.68
CA PRO A 151 32.13 -2.10 -14.02
C PRO A 151 31.20 -2.70 -15.09
N GLY A 152 30.59 -1.83 -15.91
CA GLY A 152 29.66 -2.22 -16.96
C GLY A 152 28.19 -2.34 -16.54
N GLN A 153 27.85 -2.09 -15.27
CA GLN A 153 26.45 -1.88 -14.86
C GLN A 153 26.11 -0.40 -14.86
N ASP A 154 24.97 -0.04 -15.45
CA ASP A 154 24.36 1.28 -15.30
C ASP A 154 22.95 1.16 -14.66
N LEU A 155 22.51 2.21 -13.98
CA LEU A 155 21.19 2.25 -13.35
C LEU A 155 20.05 2.20 -14.37
N PRO A 156 20.11 2.90 -15.53
CA PRO A 156 19.06 2.83 -16.54
C PRO A 156 18.79 1.41 -17.08
N ALA A 157 19.82 0.61 -17.35
CA ALA A 157 19.68 -0.77 -17.81
C ALA A 157 19.06 -1.65 -16.74
N ARG A 158 19.40 -1.43 -15.46
CA ARG A 158 18.75 -2.13 -14.33
C ARG A 158 17.27 -1.77 -14.22
N GLU A 159 16.91 -0.49 -14.40
CA GLU A 159 15.52 -0.08 -14.46
C GLU A 159 14.79 -0.75 -15.65
N ASN A 160 15.44 -0.79 -16.82
CA ASN A 160 14.89 -1.46 -17.99
C ASN A 160 14.69 -2.96 -17.75
N GLU A 161 15.61 -3.63 -17.04
CA GLU A 161 15.46 -5.03 -16.65
C GLU A 161 14.30 -5.22 -15.67
N LEU A 162 14.13 -4.33 -14.69
CA LEU A 162 12.96 -4.32 -13.81
C LEU A 162 11.66 -4.20 -14.64
N LYS A 163 11.59 -3.25 -15.57
CA LYS A 163 10.41 -3.03 -16.43
C LYS A 163 10.08 -4.24 -17.31
N THR A 164 11.09 -4.80 -17.98
CA THR A 164 10.89 -5.81 -19.03
C THR A 164 10.83 -7.24 -18.52
N LYS A 165 11.43 -7.55 -17.36
CA LYS A 165 11.44 -8.92 -16.81
C LYS A 165 10.61 -9.06 -15.54
N PHE A 166 10.86 -8.21 -14.56
CA PHE A 166 10.35 -8.44 -13.20
C PHE A 166 8.97 -7.81 -12.97
N TRP A 167 8.74 -6.62 -13.52
CA TRP A 167 7.53 -5.81 -13.32
C TRP A 167 6.60 -5.85 -14.52
N GLU A 168 7.01 -6.49 -15.62
CA GLU A 168 6.27 -6.56 -16.88
C GLU A 168 4.79 -6.90 -16.68
N LYS A 169 4.49 -7.94 -15.90
CA LYS A 169 3.11 -8.37 -15.64
C LYS A 169 2.28 -7.33 -14.88
N ILE A 170 2.89 -6.63 -13.94
CA ILE A 170 2.20 -5.61 -13.12
C ILE A 170 1.98 -4.35 -13.94
N LEU A 171 2.97 -3.96 -14.75
CA LEU A 171 2.85 -2.83 -15.67
C LEU A 171 1.80 -3.09 -16.76
N LYS A 172 1.77 -4.29 -17.35
CA LYS A 172 0.73 -4.70 -18.31
C LYS A 172 -0.67 -4.71 -17.70
N ALA A 173 -0.78 -4.90 -16.39
CA ALA A 173 -2.06 -4.87 -15.69
C ALA A 173 -2.55 -3.45 -15.34
N GLY A 174 -1.77 -2.41 -15.69
CA GLY A 174 -2.19 -1.00 -15.56
C GLY A 174 -1.42 -0.20 -14.51
N ALA A 175 -0.49 -0.83 -13.78
CA ALA A 175 0.37 -0.09 -12.85
C ALA A 175 1.32 0.86 -13.58
N SER A 176 1.70 1.95 -12.92
CA SER A 176 2.73 2.88 -13.42
C SER A 176 4.07 2.65 -12.75
N ILE A 177 5.12 3.20 -13.36
CA ILE A 177 6.47 3.24 -12.80
C ILE A 177 7.00 4.66 -12.79
N ASP A 178 7.74 5.02 -11.74
CA ASP A 178 8.49 6.26 -11.67
C ASP A 178 9.78 6.13 -10.83
N ARG A 179 10.52 7.23 -10.73
CA ARG A 179 11.77 7.32 -9.99
C ARG A 179 11.62 8.24 -8.78
N LEU A 180 12.08 7.74 -7.64
CA LEU A 180 12.44 8.55 -6.47
C LEU A 180 13.94 8.86 -6.58
N ASP A 181 14.28 9.78 -7.48
CA ASP A 181 15.64 10.27 -7.65
C ASP A 181 15.91 11.51 -6.79
N ASN A 182 17.15 11.63 -6.31
CA ASN A 182 17.59 12.78 -5.52
C ASN A 182 18.10 13.93 -6.41
N CYS A 183 17.93 13.83 -7.74
CA CYS A 183 18.43 14.83 -8.69
C CYS A 183 17.54 16.07 -8.72
N ARG A 184 16.29 15.94 -8.29
CA ARG A 184 15.43 17.04 -7.85
C ARG A 184 15.47 16.99 -6.33
N ALA A 185 15.83 18.08 -5.65
CA ALA A 185 15.96 18.15 -4.18
C ALA A 185 14.90 17.26 -3.51
N GLY A 186 15.31 16.28 -2.69
CA GLY A 186 14.54 15.05 -2.39
C GLY A 186 13.05 15.22 -2.03
N GLU A 187 12.66 16.37 -1.47
CA GLU A 187 11.27 16.80 -1.26
C GLU A 187 10.47 16.87 -2.58
N LEU A 188 11.02 17.49 -3.62
CA LEU A 188 10.37 17.65 -4.93
C LEU A 188 10.07 16.30 -5.59
N SER A 189 10.94 15.30 -5.41
CA SER A 189 10.72 13.96 -5.96
C SER A 189 9.53 13.27 -5.31
N ALA A 190 9.36 13.42 -3.99
CA ALA A 190 8.26 12.81 -3.25
C ALA A 190 6.92 13.49 -3.58
N HIS A 191 6.89 14.82 -3.62
CA HIS A 191 5.71 15.59 -3.99
C HIS A 191 5.28 15.31 -5.44
N ALA A 192 6.22 15.30 -6.39
CA ALA A 192 5.92 14.99 -7.79
C ALA A 192 5.32 13.57 -7.94
N LEU A 193 5.84 12.60 -7.20
CA LEU A 193 5.30 11.24 -7.19
C LEU A 193 3.89 11.22 -6.59
N LEU A 194 3.66 11.92 -5.48
CA LEU A 194 2.34 12.06 -4.85
C LEU A 194 1.32 12.65 -5.81
N VAL A 195 1.67 13.74 -6.48
CA VAL A 195 0.79 14.39 -7.46
C VAL A 195 0.43 13.43 -8.58
N LYS A 196 1.41 12.74 -9.20
CA LYS A 196 1.13 11.73 -10.24
C LYS A 196 0.21 10.61 -9.74
N MET A 197 0.36 10.18 -8.48
CA MET A 197 -0.54 9.19 -7.89
C MET A 197 -1.98 9.74 -7.76
N LEU A 198 -2.14 11.01 -7.39
CA LEU A 198 -3.45 11.66 -7.28
C LEU A 198 -4.09 11.90 -8.65
N GLU A 199 -3.33 12.28 -9.67
CA GLU A 199 -3.83 12.41 -11.06
C GLU A 199 -4.41 11.09 -11.55
N ARG A 200 -3.68 10.00 -11.35
CA ARG A 200 -4.17 8.66 -11.71
C ARG A 200 -5.42 8.25 -10.93
N MET A 201 -5.53 8.66 -9.67
CA MET A 201 -6.75 8.45 -8.88
C MET A 201 -7.93 9.21 -9.48
N ALA A 202 -7.72 10.45 -9.95
CA ALA A 202 -8.75 11.27 -10.57
C ALA A 202 -9.18 10.72 -11.95
N ASP A 203 -8.24 10.16 -12.72
CA ASP A 203 -8.49 9.58 -14.04
C ASP A 203 -9.16 8.21 -13.99
N THR A 204 -8.94 7.46 -12.90
CA THR A 204 -9.60 6.16 -12.71
C THR A 204 -11.03 6.41 -12.24
N GLU A 205 -12.04 5.96 -13.00
CA GLU A 205 -13.45 6.03 -12.59
C GLU A 205 -13.63 5.60 -11.11
N ARG A 206 -14.59 6.21 -10.42
CA ARG A 206 -14.82 6.07 -8.96
C ARG A 206 -15.16 4.65 -8.48
N ASP A 207 -15.00 3.63 -9.31
CA ASP A 207 -15.28 2.22 -9.01
C ASP A 207 -14.19 1.57 -8.12
N CYS A 208 -13.74 2.32 -7.10
CA CYS A 208 -12.93 1.80 -6.00
C CYS A 208 -13.74 0.79 -5.19
N ASP A 209 -15.04 1.01 -5.12
CA ASP A 209 -16.00 0.33 -4.26
C ASP A 209 -16.04 -1.19 -4.49
N GLY A 210 -16.05 -1.64 -5.75
CA GLY A 210 -15.90 -3.07 -6.07
C GLY A 210 -14.51 -3.63 -5.76
N SER A 211 -13.47 -2.80 -5.89
CA SER A 211 -12.07 -3.21 -5.71
C SER A 211 -11.70 -3.52 -4.26
N ILE A 212 -12.26 -2.77 -3.33
CA ILE A 212 -12.02 -2.97 -1.89
C ILE A 212 -12.79 -4.17 -1.39
N LEU A 213 -14.02 -4.33 -1.89
CA LEU A 213 -14.81 -5.50 -1.63
C LEU A 213 -14.04 -6.74 -2.10
N SER A 214 -13.41 -6.69 -3.27
CA SER A 214 -12.50 -7.73 -3.75
C SER A 214 -11.35 -8.00 -2.77
N LEU A 215 -10.67 -6.97 -2.25
CA LEU A 215 -9.60 -7.11 -1.26
C LEU A 215 -10.09 -7.71 0.07
N GLN A 216 -11.26 -7.29 0.55
CA GLN A 216 -11.91 -7.87 1.75
C GLN A 216 -12.23 -9.35 1.54
N PHE A 217 -12.81 -9.70 0.39
CA PHE A 217 -13.10 -11.10 0.05
C PHE A 217 -11.85 -11.94 -0.12
N GLN A 218 -10.78 -11.41 -0.72
CA GLN A 218 -9.50 -12.12 -0.82
C GLN A 218 -8.92 -12.46 0.56
N LEU A 219 -9.03 -11.55 1.54
CA LEU A 219 -8.64 -11.83 2.92
C LEU A 219 -9.48 -12.96 3.53
N LEU A 220 -10.79 -12.89 3.36
CA LEU A 220 -11.72 -13.91 3.85
C LEU A 220 -11.45 -15.27 3.19
N GLU A 221 -11.17 -15.32 1.89
CA GLU A 221 -10.82 -16.55 1.18
C GLU A 221 -9.50 -17.17 1.64
N LYS A 222 -8.46 -16.35 1.85
CA LYS A 222 -7.19 -16.84 2.40
C LYS A 222 -7.39 -17.38 3.82
N ARG A 223 -8.18 -16.68 4.64
CA ARG A 223 -8.51 -17.15 6.00
C ARG A 223 -9.34 -18.43 5.96
N ARG A 224 -10.32 -18.54 5.05
CA ARG A 224 -11.09 -19.77 4.78
C ARG A 224 -10.17 -20.95 4.48
N LYS A 225 -9.13 -20.75 3.63
CA LYS A 225 -8.15 -21.78 3.27
C LYS A 225 -7.20 -22.14 4.42
N SER A 226 -6.96 -21.22 5.36
CA SER A 226 -6.10 -21.44 6.52
C SER A 226 -6.72 -22.30 7.62
N PHE A 227 -8.06 -22.46 7.64
CA PHE A 227 -8.74 -23.33 8.60
C PHE A 227 -8.54 -24.82 8.23
N GLY A 228 -7.64 -25.49 8.96
CA GLY A 228 -7.53 -26.96 8.97
C GLY A 228 -8.75 -27.65 9.60
N ARG A 229 -8.67 -28.99 9.78
CA ARG A 229 -9.79 -29.86 10.24
C ARG A 229 -10.44 -29.47 11.59
N LEU A 230 -9.82 -28.60 12.39
CA LEU A 230 -10.30 -28.09 13.68
C LEU A 230 -10.56 -26.58 13.70
N GLY A 231 -10.48 -25.91 12.54
CA GLY A 231 -10.64 -24.46 12.44
C GLY A 231 -12.09 -23.99 12.61
N ASN A 232 -12.29 -22.91 13.37
CA ASN A 232 -13.55 -22.26 13.76
C ASN A 232 -14.71 -22.42 12.73
N ARG A 233 -15.43 -23.54 12.84
CA ARG A 233 -16.42 -24.00 11.84
C ARG A 233 -17.48 -22.95 11.55
N ARG A 234 -17.89 -22.23 12.60
CA ARG A 234 -18.89 -21.17 12.56
C ARG A 234 -18.44 -19.96 11.72
N LEU A 235 -17.16 -19.58 11.77
CA LEU A 235 -16.66 -18.50 10.93
C LEU A 235 -16.55 -18.95 9.48
N LYS A 236 -16.06 -20.16 9.23
CA LYS A 236 -15.96 -20.72 7.88
C LYS A 236 -17.33 -20.72 7.18
N GLU A 237 -18.38 -21.14 7.88
CA GLU A 237 -19.76 -21.11 7.39
C GLU A 237 -20.25 -19.69 7.05
N ARG A 238 -19.89 -18.69 7.88
CA ARG A 238 -20.23 -17.28 7.62
C ARG A 238 -19.47 -16.71 6.42
N ILE A 239 -18.19 -17.04 6.25
CA ILE A 239 -17.41 -16.67 5.07
C ILE A 239 -18.02 -17.30 3.81
N ASP A 240 -18.41 -18.57 3.88
CA ASP A 240 -19.02 -19.30 2.78
C ASP A 240 -20.38 -18.72 2.38
N ALA A 241 -21.18 -18.27 3.35
CA ALA A 241 -22.44 -17.57 3.10
C ALA A 241 -22.22 -16.24 2.37
N LEU A 242 -21.23 -15.44 2.79
CA LEU A 242 -20.91 -14.17 2.12
C LEU A 242 -20.40 -14.35 0.70
N LEU A 243 -19.58 -15.38 0.47
CA LEU A 243 -19.09 -15.70 -0.89
C LEU A 243 -20.23 -16.14 -1.80
N LYS A 244 -21.19 -16.92 -1.30
CA LYS A 244 -22.40 -17.30 -2.06
C LYS A 244 -23.28 -16.09 -2.37
N GLU A 245 -23.50 -15.23 -1.38
CA GLU A 245 -24.32 -14.02 -1.54
C GLU A 245 -23.69 -13.06 -2.57
N ARG A 246 -22.36 -12.89 -2.55
CA ARG A 246 -21.62 -12.15 -3.58
C ARG A 246 -21.82 -12.73 -4.98
N ASN A 247 -21.72 -14.06 -5.12
CA ASN A 247 -21.90 -14.71 -6.42
C ASN A 247 -23.33 -14.58 -6.97
N TYR A 248 -24.33 -14.38 -6.12
CA TYR A 248 -25.74 -14.28 -6.51
C TYR A 248 -26.19 -12.83 -6.74
N MET A 249 -25.79 -11.91 -5.87
CA MET A 249 -26.25 -10.51 -5.85
C MET A 249 -25.25 -9.52 -6.48
N GLY A 250 -24.03 -9.97 -6.80
CA GLY A 250 -22.94 -9.08 -7.19
C GLY A 250 -22.35 -8.30 -6.00
N ASP A 251 -21.57 -7.27 -6.29
CA ASP A 251 -20.89 -6.44 -5.29
C ASP A 251 -21.85 -5.34 -4.78
N THR A 252 -22.43 -5.52 -3.58
CA THR A 252 -23.38 -4.56 -2.97
C THR A 252 -22.82 -3.91 -1.71
N ASP A 253 -23.33 -2.73 -1.34
CA ASP A 253 -22.93 -2.05 -0.09
C ASP A 253 -23.22 -2.88 1.17
N SER A 254 -24.34 -3.60 1.17
CA SER A 254 -24.66 -4.54 2.25
C SER A 254 -23.60 -5.62 2.41
N LEU A 255 -23.10 -6.18 1.29
CA LEU A 255 -22.03 -7.17 1.30
C LEU A 255 -20.70 -6.57 1.78
N LYS A 256 -20.38 -5.33 1.41
CA LYS A 256 -19.21 -4.60 1.96
C LYS A 256 -19.31 -4.52 3.48
N THR A 257 -20.42 -4.05 4.01
CA THR A 257 -20.61 -3.92 5.46
C THR A 257 -20.54 -5.27 6.18
N LYS A 258 -21.16 -6.32 5.62
CA LYS A 258 -21.11 -7.67 6.20
C LYS A 258 -19.70 -8.27 6.18
N ALA A 259 -18.96 -8.14 5.08
CA ALA A 259 -17.58 -8.61 4.96
C ALA A 259 -16.67 -7.87 5.95
N LEU A 260 -16.83 -6.54 6.06
CA LEU A 260 -16.13 -5.71 7.05
C LEU A 260 -16.40 -6.16 8.48
N ASN A 261 -17.66 -6.36 8.85
CA ASN A 261 -18.03 -6.78 10.20
C ASN A 261 -17.44 -8.15 10.54
N LEU A 262 -17.41 -9.08 9.58
CA LEU A 262 -16.75 -10.38 9.79
C LEU A 262 -15.25 -10.24 10.03
N ILE A 263 -14.58 -9.38 9.26
CA ILE A 263 -13.15 -9.09 9.43
C ILE A 263 -12.90 -8.45 10.80
N ARG A 264 -13.78 -7.55 11.25
CA ARG A 264 -13.70 -6.88 12.57
C ARG A 264 -13.90 -7.85 13.73
N GLU A 265 -14.95 -8.68 13.69
CA GLU A 265 -15.25 -9.66 14.76
C GLU A 265 -14.09 -10.63 14.97
N GLU A 266 -13.44 -11.05 13.89
CA GLU A 266 -12.25 -11.91 13.94
C GLU A 266 -11.00 -11.26 14.54
N LEU A 267 -11.02 -9.95 14.81
CA LEU A 267 -9.95 -9.22 15.47
C LEU A 267 -10.26 -8.93 16.94
N HIS A 268 -11.53 -9.08 17.33
CA HIS A 268 -12.05 -8.76 18.65
C HIS A 268 -11.98 -9.91 19.66
N GLY A 269 -11.55 -11.09 19.23
CA GLY A 269 -11.37 -12.25 20.11
C GLY A 269 -10.38 -12.05 21.27
N ASP A 270 -9.58 -10.96 21.27
CA ASP A 270 -8.53 -10.69 22.27
C ASP A 270 -8.87 -9.58 23.29
N GLY A 271 -10.12 -9.11 23.40
CA GLY A 271 -10.53 -8.20 24.47
C GLY A 271 -9.90 -6.80 24.45
N ARG A 272 -9.29 -6.38 23.33
CA ARG A 272 -8.79 -5.02 23.10
C ARG A 272 -9.87 -4.14 22.44
N PRO A 273 -9.89 -2.82 22.69
CA PRO A 273 -10.80 -1.89 22.01
C PRO A 273 -10.70 -2.06 20.49
N SER A 274 -11.80 -1.82 19.77
CA SER A 274 -11.83 -2.08 18.34
C SER A 274 -10.72 -1.31 17.65
N TRP A 275 -10.01 -1.99 16.75
CA TRP A 275 -9.04 -1.30 15.91
C TRP A 275 -9.68 -0.11 15.19
N THR A 276 -10.98 -0.16 14.90
CA THR A 276 -11.76 0.96 14.36
C THR A 276 -11.93 2.12 15.32
N GLU A 277 -12.16 1.89 16.62
CA GLU A 277 -12.16 2.94 17.64
C GLU A 277 -10.77 3.57 17.81
N ARG A 278 -9.70 2.79 17.65
CA ARG A 278 -8.32 3.31 17.62
C ARG A 278 -8.04 4.18 16.39
N LEU A 279 -8.76 3.96 15.29
CA LEU A 279 -8.60 4.74 14.05
C LEU A 279 -9.54 5.96 13.96
N LYS A 280 -10.63 6.03 14.74
CA LYS A 280 -11.57 7.18 14.74
C LYS A 280 -10.89 8.55 14.87
N PRO A 281 -9.90 8.76 15.77
CA PRO A 281 -9.21 10.06 15.88
C PRO A 281 -8.38 10.45 14.67
N ILE A 282 -8.09 9.52 13.76
CA ILE A 282 -7.27 9.74 12.55
C ILE A 282 -8.12 10.37 11.44
N PHE A 283 -9.42 10.03 11.42
CA PHE A 283 -10.35 10.39 10.36
C PHE A 283 -11.33 11.52 10.74
N GLN A 284 -11.39 11.90 12.03
CA GLN A 284 -12.02 13.15 12.52
C GLN A 284 -11.05 14.31 12.36
#